data_AF-A0A9D8LJ48-F1
#
_entry.id   AF-A0A9D8LJ48-F1
#
_cell.length_a   1.000
_cell.length_b   1.000
_cell.length_c   1.000
_cell.angle_alpha   90.00
_cell.angle_beta   90.00
_cell.angle_gamma   90.00
#
_symmetry.space_group_name_H-M   'P 1'
#
loop_
_entity.id
_entity.type
_entity.pdbx_description
1 polymer ?
#
loop_
_entity_poly.entity_id
_entity_poly.type
_entity_poly.pdbx_seq_one_letter_code
_entity_poly.pdbx_strand_id
1 'polypeptide(L)'
;MISRREFLQATAAAAAIATASGLGPLGRAAAQQKLSQADILRFDPLGTVTILYLADIHAQLMPLHFREPSVNLGVGEVKGVPPHLTDAAFRDYFKVAAGSPEAFALTSDDFVHLARNYGRMGGLDRVATLVKAVRAERGDDKVLLLDGGDTWQGSWSSLQSKGQDMVDAMSALKVDAMTSHWEFTLGADRVKEIVDAAPFAFLAQNIRDKEWNEPVFPPR
;
A
#
# COMPACT_ATOMS: atom_id res chain seq x y z
N MET A 1 -39.00 -4.21 -40.33
CA MET A 1 -38.57 -5.58 -39.95
C MET A 1 -37.07 -5.63 -40.08
N ILE A 2 -36.35 -6.00 -39.01
CA ILE A 2 -34.90 -6.21 -39.08
C ILE A 2 -34.64 -7.49 -39.87
N SER A 3 -33.79 -7.42 -40.89
CA SER A 3 -33.39 -8.59 -41.67
C SER A 3 -32.47 -9.50 -40.86
N ARG A 4 -32.42 -10.80 -41.18
CA ARG A 4 -31.50 -11.75 -40.52
C ARG A 4 -30.04 -11.29 -40.62
N ARG A 5 -29.66 -10.61 -41.71
CA ARG A 5 -28.31 -10.09 -41.92
C ARG A 5 -27.99 -8.94 -40.95
N GLU A 6 -28.89 -7.97 -40.82
CA GLU A 6 -28.73 -6.83 -39.91
C GLU A 6 -28.69 -7.29 -38.45
N PHE A 7 -29.52 -8.28 -38.07
CA PHE A 7 -29.48 -8.86 -36.73
C PHE A 7 -28.13 -9.54 -36.44
N LEU A 8 -27.60 -10.33 -37.37
CA LEU A 8 -26.30 -10.99 -37.21
C LEU A 8 -25.14 -9.99 -37.15
N GLN A 9 -25.17 -8.94 -37.97
CA GLN A 9 -24.15 -7.88 -37.96
C GLN A 9 -24.17 -7.08 -36.66
N ALA A 10 -25.35 -6.69 -36.18
CA ALA A 10 -25.50 -5.98 -34.90
C ALA A 10 -25.03 -6.85 -33.72
N THR A 11 -25.37 -8.14 -33.74
CA THR A 11 -24.95 -9.09 -32.69
C THR A 11 -23.43 -9.31 -32.70
N ALA A 12 -22.82 -9.44 -33.88
CA ALA A 12 -21.37 -9.58 -34.01
C ALA A 12 -20.62 -8.31 -33.56
N ALA A 13 -21.11 -7.12 -33.93
CA ALA A 13 -20.55 -5.86 -33.49
C ALA A 13 -20.66 -5.68 -31.96
N ALA A 14 -21.82 -5.98 -31.39
CA ALA A 14 -22.02 -5.94 -29.93
C ALA A 14 -21.11 -6.94 -29.19
N ALA A 15 -20.93 -8.15 -29.73
CA ALA A 15 -20.03 -9.15 -29.16
C ALA A 15 -18.56 -8.71 -29.26
N ALA A 16 -18.15 -8.11 -30.37
CA ALA A 16 -16.81 -7.55 -30.55
C ALA A 16 -16.55 -6.37 -29.59
N ILE A 17 -17.53 -5.48 -29.40
CA ILE A 17 -17.45 -4.39 -28.43
C ILE A 17 -17.37 -4.97 -27.01
N ALA A 18 -18.20 -5.94 -26.65
CA ALA A 18 -18.20 -6.55 -25.32
C ALA A 18 -16.90 -7.32 -25.01
N THR A 19 -16.28 -7.93 -26.01
CA THR A 19 -14.97 -8.58 -25.85
C THR A 19 -13.83 -7.58 -25.78
N ALA A 20 -13.81 -6.56 -26.65
CA ALA A 20 -12.81 -5.49 -26.64
C ALA A 20 -12.88 -4.59 -25.40
N SER A 21 -14.08 -4.40 -24.82
CA SER A 21 -14.30 -3.62 -23.59
C SER A 21 -14.17 -4.44 -22.30
N GLY A 22 -13.90 -5.75 -22.39
CA GLY A 22 -13.79 -6.63 -21.22
C GLY A 22 -15.11 -6.96 -20.51
N LEU A 23 -16.26 -6.52 -21.04
CA LEU A 23 -17.59 -6.73 -20.46
C LEU A 23 -18.19 -8.13 -20.74
N GLY A 24 -17.57 -8.92 -21.63
CA GLY A 24 -18.00 -10.28 -21.97
C GLY A 24 -17.56 -11.36 -20.96
N PRO A 25 -18.07 -12.60 -21.08
CA PRO A 25 -17.74 -13.71 -20.17
C PRO A 25 -16.24 -14.06 -20.14
N LEU A 26 -15.53 -13.89 -21.25
CA LEU A 26 -14.07 -14.04 -21.31
C LEU A 26 -13.33 -12.92 -20.57
N GLY A 27 -13.83 -11.68 -20.65
CA GLY A 27 -13.30 -10.55 -19.88
C GLY A 27 -13.55 -10.72 -18.37
N ARG A 28 -14.71 -11.27 -17.98
CA ARG A 28 -14.99 -11.67 -16.58
C ARG A 28 -14.11 -12.82 -16.09
N ALA A 29 -13.85 -13.83 -16.92
CA ALA A 29 -12.97 -14.94 -16.55
C ALA A 29 -11.49 -14.53 -16.47
N ALA A 30 -11.03 -13.64 -17.37
CA ALA A 30 -9.71 -13.02 -17.29
C ALA A 30 -9.60 -12.10 -16.07
N ALA A 31 -10.67 -11.37 -15.72
CA ALA A 31 -10.73 -10.57 -14.51
C ALA A 31 -10.62 -11.43 -13.24
N GLN A 32 -11.19 -12.64 -13.21
CA GLN A 32 -11.15 -13.56 -12.07
C GLN A 32 -9.75 -14.15 -11.74
N GLN A 33 -8.66 -13.66 -12.34
CA GLN A 33 -7.32 -14.06 -11.95
C GLN A 33 -7.03 -13.63 -10.51
N LYS A 34 -7.02 -14.60 -9.60
CA LYS A 34 -6.52 -14.40 -8.24
C LYS A 34 -5.04 -14.09 -8.32
N LEU A 35 -4.65 -12.94 -7.79
CA LEU A 35 -3.25 -12.58 -7.63
C LEU A 35 -2.56 -13.59 -6.71
N SER A 36 -1.50 -14.24 -7.20
CA SER A 36 -0.66 -15.10 -6.36
C SER A 36 0.49 -14.31 -5.75
N GLN A 37 1.12 -14.87 -4.71
CA GLN A 37 2.37 -14.30 -4.16
C GLN A 37 3.45 -14.17 -5.24
N ALA A 38 3.56 -15.16 -6.14
CA ALA A 38 4.55 -15.14 -7.21
C ALA A 38 4.29 -14.00 -8.22
N ASP A 39 3.02 -13.62 -8.43
CA ASP A 39 2.69 -12.47 -9.27
C ASP A 39 3.15 -11.15 -8.64
N ILE A 40 2.96 -10.99 -7.32
CA ILE A 40 3.39 -9.80 -6.57
C ILE A 40 4.91 -9.67 -6.55
N LEU A 41 5.61 -10.80 -6.41
CA LEU A 41 7.07 -10.86 -6.30
C LEU A 41 7.75 -11.07 -7.66
N ARG A 42 7.05 -10.82 -8.78
CA ARG A 42 7.59 -11.02 -10.12
C ARG A 42 8.47 -9.84 -10.55
N PHE A 43 9.64 -9.72 -9.94
CA PHE A 43 10.67 -8.75 -10.31
C PHE A 43 12.06 -9.38 -10.21
N ASP A 44 13.00 -8.84 -10.98
CA ASP A 44 14.36 -9.34 -10.96
C ASP A 44 15.05 -8.97 -9.63
N PRO A 45 15.78 -9.91 -9.00
CA PRO A 45 16.54 -9.66 -7.78
C PRO A 45 17.81 -8.83 -8.08
N LEU A 46 17.64 -7.52 -8.31
CA LEU A 46 18.73 -6.60 -8.67
C LEU A 46 19.51 -6.10 -7.45
N GLY A 47 20.80 -5.77 -7.63
CA GLY A 47 21.64 -5.16 -6.60
C GLY A 47 22.03 -6.07 -5.43
N THR A 48 22.72 -5.50 -4.44
CA THR A 48 23.26 -6.22 -3.27
C THR A 48 22.47 -6.02 -1.98
N VAL A 49 21.59 -5.02 -1.95
CA VAL A 49 20.73 -4.66 -0.81
C VAL A 49 19.29 -4.53 -1.33
N THR A 50 18.33 -4.97 -0.54
CA THR A 50 16.90 -4.79 -0.78
C THR A 50 16.31 -3.98 0.36
N ILE A 51 15.60 -2.92 0.02
CA ILE A 51 14.84 -2.13 0.98
C ILE A 51 13.37 -2.46 0.79
N LEU A 52 12.75 -3.00 1.83
CA LEU A 52 11.32 -3.10 1.97
C LEU A 52 10.86 -1.90 2.77
N TYR A 53 9.84 -1.19 2.27
CA TYR A 53 9.35 0.03 2.88
C TYR A 53 7.85 -0.06 3.09
N LEU A 54 7.41 0.26 4.29
CA LEU A 54 6.02 0.41 4.71
C LEU A 54 5.86 1.81 5.30
N ALA A 55 4.69 2.41 5.23
CA ALA A 55 4.37 3.67 5.88
C ALA A 55 2.86 3.79 6.06
N ASP A 56 2.43 4.66 6.98
CA ASP A 56 1.03 5.06 7.13
C ASP A 56 0.08 3.87 7.31
N ILE A 57 0.53 2.85 8.06
CA ILE A 57 -0.28 1.64 8.32
C ILE A 57 -1.52 1.99 9.14
N HIS A 58 -1.47 3.06 9.93
CA HIS A 58 -2.55 3.57 10.76
C HIS A 58 -3.24 2.47 11.58
N ALA A 59 -2.43 1.60 12.19
CA ALA A 59 -2.83 0.46 12.99
C ALA A 59 -3.83 -0.50 12.32
N GLN A 60 -3.82 -0.61 10.99
CA GLN A 60 -4.67 -1.53 10.23
C GLN A 60 -4.04 -2.92 10.16
N LEU A 61 -4.27 -3.72 11.21
CA LEU A 61 -3.78 -5.10 11.31
C LEU A 61 -4.42 -6.05 10.29
N MET A 62 -5.69 -5.81 9.97
CA MET A 62 -6.52 -6.70 9.16
C MET A 62 -6.72 -6.16 7.74
N PRO A 63 -6.89 -7.04 6.74
CA PRO A 63 -7.20 -6.59 5.38
C PRO A 63 -8.49 -5.77 5.30
N LEU A 64 -8.45 -4.68 4.52
CA LEU A 64 -9.57 -3.75 4.31
C LEU A 64 -9.67 -3.29 2.84
N HIS A 65 -10.72 -2.54 2.53
CA HIS A 65 -10.84 -1.86 1.23
C HIS A 65 -10.41 -0.40 1.43
N PHE A 66 -9.31 -0.01 0.77
CA PHE A 66 -8.80 1.36 0.77
C PHE A 66 -8.87 1.90 -0.66
N ARG A 67 -9.58 3.01 -0.86
CA ARG A 67 -9.73 3.64 -2.18
C ARG A 67 -8.93 4.93 -2.20
N GLU A 68 -8.10 5.09 -3.22
CA GLU A 68 -7.39 6.33 -3.47
C GLU A 68 -8.34 7.52 -3.71
N PRO A 69 -7.90 8.76 -3.47
CA PRO A 69 -8.71 9.94 -3.73
C PRO A 69 -8.98 10.08 -5.24
N SER A 70 -10.25 10.33 -5.61
CA SER A 70 -10.63 10.65 -7.00
C SER A 70 -10.23 12.06 -7.42
N VAL A 71 -9.86 12.91 -6.46
CA VAL A 71 -9.44 14.29 -6.70
C VAL A 71 -8.25 14.61 -5.80
N ASN A 72 -7.14 15.01 -6.42
CA ASN A 72 -5.99 15.58 -5.74
C ASN A 72 -5.52 16.82 -6.52
N LEU A 73 -5.57 17.99 -5.90
CA LEU A 73 -5.37 19.27 -6.58
C LEU A 73 -3.96 19.80 -6.35
N GLY A 74 -3.15 19.81 -7.40
CA GLY A 74 -1.86 20.52 -7.44
C GLY A 74 -2.05 21.98 -7.86
N VAL A 75 -1.32 22.90 -7.22
CA VAL A 75 -1.36 24.34 -7.50
C VAL A 75 0.02 24.84 -7.89
N GLY A 76 0.09 25.82 -8.80
CA GLY A 76 1.36 26.38 -9.26
C GLY A 76 2.22 25.34 -9.98
N GLU A 77 3.48 25.23 -9.58
CA GLU A 77 4.49 24.37 -10.22
C GLU A 77 4.18 22.87 -10.09
N VAL A 78 3.35 22.47 -9.11
CA VAL A 78 2.99 21.06 -8.89
C VAL A 78 1.65 20.66 -9.54
N LYS A 79 1.08 21.53 -10.38
CA LYS A 79 -0.16 21.20 -11.11
C LYS A 79 0.08 20.09 -12.13
N GLY A 80 -0.67 19.00 -12.01
CA GLY A 80 -0.65 17.92 -13.01
C GLY A 80 0.63 17.09 -13.03
N VAL A 81 1.34 17.03 -11.90
CA VAL A 81 2.49 16.13 -11.68
C VAL A 81 2.27 15.34 -10.39
N PRO A 82 2.91 14.17 -10.21
CA PRO A 82 2.85 13.44 -8.95
C PRO A 82 3.24 14.34 -7.75
N PRO A 83 2.55 14.23 -6.60
CA PRO A 83 1.51 13.25 -6.27
C PRO A 83 0.08 13.66 -6.70
N HIS A 84 -0.11 14.77 -7.42
CA HIS A 84 -1.42 15.32 -7.78
C HIS A 84 -2.04 14.75 -9.07
N LEU A 85 -1.67 13.53 -9.44
CA LEU A 85 -2.30 12.79 -10.53
C LEU A 85 -3.30 11.79 -9.95
N THR A 86 -4.50 11.74 -10.51
CA THR A 86 -5.50 10.72 -10.16
C THR A 86 -5.92 9.93 -11.40
N ASP A 87 -6.40 8.71 -11.18
CA ASP A 87 -7.17 7.94 -12.16
C ASP A 87 -6.48 7.81 -13.53
N ALA A 88 -7.16 8.16 -14.62
CA ALA A 88 -6.60 8.04 -15.97
C ALA A 88 -5.25 8.76 -16.13
N ALA A 89 -5.11 9.96 -15.56
CA ALA A 89 -3.86 10.71 -15.64
C ALA A 89 -2.71 10.03 -14.88
N PHE A 90 -3.00 9.43 -13.72
CA PHE A 90 -2.03 8.63 -12.98
C PHE A 90 -1.61 7.40 -13.81
N ARG A 91 -2.58 6.67 -14.36
CA ARG A 91 -2.31 5.47 -15.17
C ARG A 91 -1.48 5.77 -16.40
N ASP A 92 -1.81 6.84 -17.11
CA ASP A 92 -1.10 7.24 -18.33
C ASP A 92 0.35 7.64 -18.04
N TYR A 93 0.59 8.30 -16.90
CA TYR A 93 1.92 8.72 -16.46
C TYR A 93 2.78 7.52 -16.07
N PHE A 94 2.28 6.63 -15.19
CA PHE A 94 3.02 5.48 -14.67
C PHE A 94 2.89 4.20 -15.51
N LYS A 95 2.18 4.25 -16.64
CA LYS A 95 1.94 3.11 -17.55
C LYS A 95 1.22 1.94 -16.88
N VAL A 96 0.24 2.25 -16.03
CA VAL A 96 -0.59 1.27 -15.35
C VAL A 96 -1.80 0.91 -16.21
N ALA A 97 -2.00 -0.38 -16.50
CA ALA A 97 -3.13 -0.83 -17.29
C ALA A 97 -4.46 -0.68 -16.52
N ALA A 98 -5.53 -0.26 -17.20
CA ALA A 98 -6.86 -0.22 -16.59
C ALA A 98 -7.31 -1.63 -16.17
N GLY A 99 -7.98 -1.74 -15.02
CA GLY A 99 -8.47 -3.01 -14.49
C GLY A 99 -7.40 -3.92 -13.85
N SER A 100 -6.13 -3.52 -13.88
CA SER A 100 -5.02 -4.27 -13.27
C SER A 100 -5.04 -4.23 -11.74
N PRO A 101 -4.30 -5.13 -11.07
CA PRO A 101 -4.08 -5.06 -9.62
C PRO A 101 -3.47 -3.73 -9.18
N GLU A 102 -2.56 -3.16 -9.97
CA GLU A 102 -1.94 -1.86 -9.72
C GLU A 102 -2.95 -0.72 -9.86
N ALA A 103 -3.86 -0.79 -10.84
CA ALA A 103 -4.95 0.18 -10.95
C ALA A 103 -5.89 0.12 -9.74
N PHE A 104 -6.17 -1.08 -9.22
CA PHE A 104 -6.95 -1.25 -8.00
C PHE A 104 -6.26 -0.65 -6.76
N ALA A 105 -4.93 -0.82 -6.67
CA ALA A 105 -4.15 -0.35 -5.52
C ALA A 105 -3.82 1.16 -5.57
N LEU A 106 -3.68 1.75 -6.76
CA LEU A 106 -3.10 3.08 -6.95
C LEU A 106 -4.06 4.11 -7.55
N THR A 107 -5.29 3.72 -7.87
CA THR A 107 -6.29 4.64 -8.43
C THR A 107 -7.67 4.44 -7.83
N SER A 108 -8.56 5.38 -8.12
CA SER A 108 -9.91 5.45 -7.57
C SER A 108 -10.96 4.87 -8.53
N ASP A 109 -10.63 4.80 -9.83
CA ASP A 109 -11.45 4.32 -10.94
C ASP A 109 -11.89 2.85 -10.76
N ASP A 110 -13.16 2.59 -11.07
CA ASP A 110 -13.79 1.25 -11.04
C ASP A 110 -13.60 0.46 -9.73
N PHE A 111 -13.29 1.15 -8.63
CA PHE A 111 -12.90 0.54 -7.37
C PHE A 111 -13.88 -0.51 -6.86
N VAL A 112 -15.19 -0.28 -6.98
CA VAL A 112 -16.21 -1.22 -6.48
C VAL A 112 -16.17 -2.55 -7.22
N HIS A 113 -15.98 -2.53 -8.55
CA HIS A 113 -15.86 -3.76 -9.32
C HIS A 113 -14.52 -4.45 -9.06
N LEU A 114 -13.43 -3.68 -9.02
CA LEU A 114 -12.10 -4.22 -8.75
C LEU A 114 -11.96 -4.80 -7.34
N ALA A 115 -12.54 -4.16 -6.32
CA ALA A 115 -12.60 -4.65 -4.95
C ALA A 115 -13.36 -5.98 -4.85
N ARG A 116 -14.43 -6.18 -5.62
CA ARG A 116 -15.15 -7.47 -5.67
C ARG A 116 -14.32 -8.56 -6.32
N ASN A 117 -13.38 -8.18 -7.17
CA ASN A 117 -12.54 -9.11 -7.92
C ASN A 117 -11.26 -9.48 -7.17
N TYR A 118 -10.47 -8.48 -6.77
CA TYR A 118 -9.19 -8.64 -6.09
C TYR A 118 -9.31 -8.77 -4.56
N GLY A 119 -10.44 -8.34 -4.00
CA GLY A 119 -10.70 -8.41 -2.57
C GLY A 119 -10.06 -7.29 -1.76
N ARG A 120 -9.89 -7.52 -0.46
CA ARG A 120 -9.31 -6.58 0.48
C ARG A 120 -7.78 -6.54 0.37
N MET A 121 -7.19 -5.36 0.55
CA MET A 121 -5.75 -5.10 0.56
C MET A 121 -5.21 -4.99 1.99
N GLY A 122 -3.89 -4.94 2.13
CA GLY A 122 -3.20 -4.82 3.42
C GLY A 122 -3.32 -6.07 4.28
N GLY A 123 -3.23 -5.88 5.59
CA GLY A 123 -3.13 -6.95 6.58
C GLY A 123 -1.68 -7.36 6.85
N LEU A 124 -1.25 -7.27 8.11
CA LEU A 124 0.15 -7.50 8.48
C LEU A 124 0.55 -8.98 8.36
N ASP A 125 -0.39 -9.91 8.42
CA ASP A 125 -0.17 -11.33 8.14
C ASP A 125 0.28 -11.57 6.68
N ARG A 126 -0.33 -10.85 5.74
CA ARG A 126 0.02 -10.91 4.32
C ARG A 126 1.32 -10.19 4.04
N VAL A 127 1.53 -9.02 4.64
CA VAL A 127 2.82 -8.31 4.57
C VAL A 127 3.94 -9.20 5.11
N ALA A 128 3.73 -9.87 6.26
CA ALA A 128 4.69 -10.82 6.80
C ALA A 128 5.01 -11.98 5.86
N THR A 129 4.04 -12.44 5.08
CA THR A 129 4.26 -13.48 4.06
C THR A 129 5.19 -12.97 2.97
N LEU A 130 4.98 -11.75 2.46
CA LEU A 130 5.84 -11.15 1.43
C LEU A 130 7.25 -10.85 1.97
N VAL A 131 7.35 -10.26 3.16
CA VAL A 131 8.64 -9.96 3.82
C VAL A 131 9.46 -11.25 4.00
N LYS A 132 8.83 -12.34 4.47
CA LYS A 132 9.52 -13.64 4.63
C LYS A 132 9.99 -14.20 3.30
N ALA A 133 9.18 -14.09 2.25
CA ALA A 133 9.55 -14.57 0.93
C ALA A 133 10.75 -13.81 0.34
N VAL A 134 10.73 -12.47 0.42
CA VAL A 134 11.85 -11.63 -0.03
C VAL A 134 13.10 -11.93 0.78
N ARG A 135 13.00 -12.05 2.10
CA ARG A 135 14.14 -12.43 2.96
C ARG A 135 14.70 -13.81 2.64
N ALA A 136 13.85 -14.80 2.37
CA ALA A 136 14.28 -16.14 1.98
C ALA A 136 15.02 -16.15 0.62
N GLU A 137 14.60 -15.31 -0.33
CA GLU A 137 15.24 -15.19 -1.64
C GLU A 137 16.55 -14.40 -1.57
N ARG A 138 16.58 -13.30 -0.82
CA ARG A 138 17.67 -12.31 -0.83
C ARG A 138 18.73 -12.58 0.24
N GLY A 139 18.35 -13.20 1.35
CA GLY A 139 19.14 -13.32 2.57
C GLY A 139 18.78 -12.24 3.60
N ASP A 140 18.61 -12.65 4.86
CA ASP A 140 18.23 -11.76 5.98
C ASP A 140 19.20 -10.59 6.15
N ASP A 141 20.50 -10.79 5.90
CA ASP A 141 21.56 -9.80 6.04
C ASP A 141 21.59 -8.73 4.93
N LYS A 142 20.76 -8.89 3.90
CA LYS A 142 20.69 -8.01 2.72
C LYS A 142 19.34 -7.31 2.59
N VAL A 143 18.41 -7.55 3.51
CA VAL A 143 17.07 -6.95 3.48
C VAL A 143 16.89 -6.03 4.68
N LEU A 144 16.67 -4.75 4.42
CA LEU A 144 16.19 -3.79 5.41
C LEU A 144 14.69 -3.61 5.27
N LEU A 145 13.94 -3.76 6.36
CA LEU A 145 12.54 -3.41 6.47
C LEU A 145 12.40 -2.10 7.24
N LEU A 146 11.96 -1.06 6.56
CA LEU A 146 11.85 0.29 7.08
C LEU A 146 10.38 0.71 7.19
N ASP A 147 10.04 1.37 8.29
CA ASP A 147 8.71 1.94 8.54
C ASP A 147 8.76 3.48 8.51
N GLY A 148 7.94 4.08 7.65
CA GLY A 148 7.80 5.52 7.45
C GLY A 148 7.05 6.25 8.58
N GLY A 149 6.59 5.54 9.60
CA GLY A 149 5.80 6.12 10.69
C GLY A 149 4.30 6.14 10.40
N ASP A 150 3.53 6.77 11.29
CA ASP A 150 2.06 6.74 11.27
C ASP A 150 1.51 5.30 11.38
N THR A 151 2.13 4.52 12.25
CA THR A 151 1.90 3.08 12.42
C THR A 151 1.20 2.74 13.73
N TRP A 152 1.55 3.41 14.84
CA TRP A 152 1.10 2.98 16.18
C TRP A 152 -0.32 3.42 16.55
N GLN A 153 -0.96 4.24 15.72
CA GLN A 153 -2.26 4.87 15.97
C GLN A 153 -3.22 4.58 14.81
N GLY A 154 -4.55 4.61 15.05
CA GLY A 154 -5.54 4.66 13.97
C GLY A 154 -6.61 3.57 14.01
N SER A 155 -6.56 2.69 15.01
CA SER A 155 -7.53 1.61 15.20
C SER A 155 -7.97 1.46 16.65
N TRP A 156 -9.07 0.74 16.86
CA TRP A 156 -9.59 0.48 18.20
C TRP A 156 -8.62 -0.31 19.08
N SER A 157 -7.95 -1.34 18.53
CA SER A 157 -6.99 -2.16 19.29
C SER A 157 -5.76 -1.35 19.70
N SER A 158 -5.27 -0.48 18.82
CA SER A 158 -4.19 0.46 19.13
C SER A 158 -4.61 1.45 20.21
N LEU A 159 -5.83 1.97 20.16
CA LEU A 159 -6.35 2.84 21.22
C LEU A 159 -6.39 2.13 22.58
N GLN A 160 -6.90 0.90 22.63
CA GLN A 160 -7.01 0.12 23.87
C GLN A 160 -5.65 -0.28 24.44
N SER A 161 -4.70 -0.63 23.57
CA SER A 161 -3.36 -1.07 23.95
C SER A 161 -2.34 0.07 24.08
N LYS A 162 -2.77 1.32 23.82
CA LYS A 162 -1.87 2.49 23.71
C LYS A 162 -0.71 2.24 22.74
N GLY A 163 -1.06 1.70 21.56
CA GLY A 163 -0.17 1.37 20.46
C GLY A 163 0.67 0.10 20.62
N GLN A 164 0.58 -0.60 21.77
CA GLN A 164 1.41 -1.78 22.02
C GLN A 164 1.16 -2.92 21.02
N ASP A 165 -0.07 -3.09 20.55
CA ASP A 165 -0.40 -4.11 19.55
C ASP A 165 0.44 -3.95 18.27
N MET A 166 0.60 -2.71 17.80
CA MET A 166 1.40 -2.39 16.63
C MET A 166 2.90 -2.50 16.91
N VAL A 167 3.37 -2.09 18.09
CA VAL A 167 4.77 -2.29 18.49
C VAL A 167 5.13 -3.78 18.47
N ASP A 168 4.26 -4.62 19.02
CA ASP A 168 4.45 -6.08 19.05
C ASP A 168 4.43 -6.67 17.63
N ALA A 169 3.48 -6.24 16.79
CA ALA A 169 3.36 -6.71 15.42
C ALA A 169 4.58 -6.31 14.55
N MET A 170 5.04 -5.06 14.65
CA MET A 170 6.21 -4.56 13.92
C MET A 170 7.51 -5.19 14.43
N SER A 171 7.60 -5.47 15.74
CA SER A 171 8.68 -6.25 16.33
C SER A 171 8.71 -7.68 15.77
N ALA A 172 7.54 -8.34 15.69
CA ALA A 172 7.42 -9.69 15.12
C ALA A 172 7.74 -9.72 13.62
N LEU A 173 7.45 -8.63 12.90
CA LEU A 173 7.82 -8.44 11.50
C LEU A 173 9.33 -8.20 11.31
N LYS A 174 10.05 -7.93 12.42
CA LYS A 174 11.45 -7.53 12.47
C LYS A 174 11.71 -6.30 11.61
N VAL A 175 11.00 -5.22 11.88
CA VAL A 175 11.35 -3.89 11.34
C VAL A 175 12.75 -3.53 11.83
N ASP A 176 13.56 -2.93 10.96
CA ASP A 176 14.93 -2.53 11.30
C ASP A 176 14.95 -1.11 11.87
N ALA A 177 14.19 -0.20 11.26
CA ALA A 177 14.08 1.18 11.71
C ALA A 177 12.72 1.79 11.36
N MET A 178 12.31 2.78 12.15
CA MET A 178 11.14 3.61 11.87
C MET A 178 11.37 5.10 12.14
N THR A 179 10.54 5.94 11.52
CA THR A 179 10.32 7.35 11.93
C THR A 179 8.90 7.51 12.51
N SER A 180 8.46 8.73 12.77
CA SER A 180 7.23 9.00 13.51
C SER A 180 6.54 10.31 13.16
N HIS A 181 5.22 10.35 13.34
CA HIS A 181 4.42 11.56 13.34
C HIS A 181 3.17 11.43 14.25
N TRP A 182 2.20 10.57 13.93
CA TRP A 182 1.00 10.33 14.76
C TRP A 182 1.30 9.57 16.05
N GLU A 183 2.47 8.92 16.16
CA GLU A 183 2.94 8.26 17.38
C GLU A 183 2.90 9.20 18.59
N PHE A 184 3.20 10.49 18.40
CA PHE A 184 3.20 11.49 19.48
C PHE A 184 1.82 11.75 20.09
N THR A 185 0.73 11.31 19.45
CA THR A 185 -0.62 11.38 20.04
C THR A 185 -0.81 10.45 21.23
N LEU A 186 0.06 9.45 21.41
CA LEU A 186 0.10 8.61 22.62
C LEU A 186 0.66 9.35 23.86
N GLY A 187 1.27 10.51 23.65
CA GLY A 187 1.96 11.29 24.68
C GLY A 187 3.45 10.97 24.77
N ALA A 188 4.25 11.98 25.16
CA ALA A 188 5.71 11.90 25.15
C ALA A 188 6.26 10.77 26.02
N ASP A 189 5.70 10.55 27.20
CA ASP A 189 6.14 9.49 28.12
C ASP A 189 5.95 8.10 27.50
N ARG A 190 4.79 7.88 26.85
CA ARG A 190 4.50 6.60 26.20
C ARG A 190 5.39 6.36 24.98
N VAL A 191 5.66 7.39 24.18
CA VAL A 191 6.57 7.26 23.04
C VAL A 191 7.97 6.91 23.51
N LYS A 192 8.49 7.58 24.54
CA LYS A 192 9.81 7.28 25.11
C LYS A 192 9.88 5.84 25.66
N GLU A 193 8.86 5.41 26.40
CA GLU A 193 8.75 4.04 26.90
C GLU A 193 8.84 3.01 25.78
N ILE A 194 8.12 3.21 24.67
CA ILE A 194 8.17 2.32 23.51
C ILE A 194 9.55 2.35 22.87
N VAL A 195 10.12 3.54 22.60
CA VAL A 195 11.41 3.70 21.92
C VAL A 195 12.57 3.07 22.71
N ASP A 196 12.51 3.12 24.03
CA ASP A 196 13.52 2.53 24.91
C ASP A 196 13.47 0.99 24.90
N ALA A 197 12.27 0.41 24.72
CA ALA A 197 12.05 -1.05 24.78
C ALA A 197 12.03 -1.74 23.41
N ALA A 198 11.69 -1.01 22.34
CA ALA A 198 11.49 -1.58 21.01
C ALA A 198 12.79 -2.17 20.43
N PRO A 199 12.72 -3.31 19.73
CA PRO A 199 13.90 -3.97 19.15
C PRO A 199 14.38 -3.32 17.83
N PHE A 200 13.70 -2.28 17.37
CA PHE A 200 13.99 -1.57 16.13
C PHE A 200 14.50 -0.15 16.40
N ALA A 201 15.26 0.42 15.46
CA ALA A 201 15.78 1.77 15.61
C ALA A 201 14.68 2.84 15.41
N PHE A 202 14.66 3.86 16.26
CA PHE A 202 13.78 5.02 16.11
C PHE A 202 14.60 6.22 15.63
N LEU A 203 14.35 6.66 14.39
CA LEU A 203 15.15 7.68 13.71
C LEU A 203 14.44 9.03 13.73
N ALA A 204 14.86 9.93 14.62
CA ALA A 204 14.13 11.17 14.89
C ALA A 204 15.06 12.37 15.23
N GLN A 205 16.05 12.65 14.36
CA GLN A 205 17.10 13.66 14.63
C GLN A 205 16.59 15.11 14.68
N ASN A 206 15.39 15.38 14.17
CA ASN A 206 14.75 16.70 14.22
C ASN A 206 13.95 16.94 15.51
N ILE A 207 13.84 15.96 16.41
CA ILE A 207 13.06 16.09 17.65
C ILE A 207 13.94 16.62 18.78
N ARG A 208 13.57 17.78 19.29
CA ARG A 208 14.31 18.53 20.30
C ARG A 208 13.43 18.93 21.47
N ASP A 209 14.01 19.00 22.66
CA ASP A 209 13.29 19.52 23.82
C ASP A 209 13.08 21.04 23.70
N LYS A 210 12.14 21.59 24.46
CA LYS A 210 11.78 23.02 24.39
C LYS A 210 12.62 23.92 25.29
N GLU A 211 13.30 23.36 26.28
CA GLU A 211 14.04 24.11 27.28
C GLU A 211 15.42 24.52 26.74
N TRP A 212 16.14 23.56 26.17
CA TRP A 212 17.53 23.74 25.73
C TRP A 212 17.78 23.37 24.26
N ASN A 213 16.74 22.91 23.55
CA ASN A 213 16.83 22.50 22.13
C ASN A 213 17.84 21.36 21.90
N GLU A 214 17.99 20.49 22.88
CA GLU A 214 18.81 19.30 22.85
C GLU A 214 18.07 18.15 22.15
N PRO A 215 18.79 17.22 21.50
CA PRO A 215 18.17 16.03 20.90
C PRO A 215 17.46 15.19 21.96
N VAL A 216 16.19 14.86 21.72
CA VAL A 216 15.42 13.97 22.62
C VAL A 216 15.82 12.52 22.42
N PHE A 217 16.09 12.13 21.18
CA PHE A 217 16.47 10.76 20.81
C PHE A 217 17.91 10.71 20.33
N PRO A 218 18.70 9.69 20.72
CA PRO A 218 20.07 9.54 20.26
C PRO A 218 20.11 9.20 18.75
N PRO A 219 21.16 9.62 18.02
CA PRO A 219 21.39 9.12 16.68
C PRO A 219 21.64 7.61 16.73
N ARG A 220 21.04 6.86 15.80
CA ARG A 220 21.22 5.41 15.64
C ARG A 220 21.62 5.08 14.21
#